data_AF-K1ZT88-F1
#
_entry.id   AF-K1ZT88-F1
#
_cell.length_a   1.000
_cell.length_b   1.000
_cell.length_c   1.000
_cell.angle_alpha   90.00
_cell.angle_beta   90.00
_cell.angle_gamma   90.00
#
_symmetry.space_group_name_H-M   'P 1'
#
loop_
_entity.id
_entity.type
_entity.pdbx_description
1 polymer ?
#
loop_
_entity_poly.entity_id
_entity_poly.type
_entity_poly.pdbx_seq_one_letter_code
_entity_poly.pdbx_strand_id
1 'polypeptide(L)'
;MLSIAHGSTGALIASKIPNPFISIPLILASHFLEDRIPHWDVGQGLTSRKKCKRAAFLQELFFDFPLSILVVYLLFQVGRPFDWRPWFGWFISLVPDFLEFPYLFLENRSGIISKFAAFHTWAHRSTPNKFWGLLPQVLVLLLILLVR
;
A
#
# COMPACT_ATOMS: atom_id res chain seq x y z
N MET A 1 2.70 1.81 5.21
CA MET A 1 1.74 2.61 4.43
C MET A 1 2.38 3.11 3.14
N LEU A 2 2.33 2.25 2.13
CA LEU A 2 2.89 2.47 0.79
C LEU A 2 1.74 2.46 -0.23
N SER A 3 0.81 3.39 -0.08
CA SER A 3 -0.51 3.33 -0.70
C SER A 3 -0.47 3.38 -2.22
N ILE A 4 0.50 4.08 -2.82
CA ILE A 4 0.62 4.20 -4.28
C ILE A 4 0.97 2.86 -4.93
N ALA A 5 2.00 2.18 -4.43
CA ALA A 5 2.45 0.91 -5.01
C ALA A 5 1.41 -0.20 -4.74
N HIS A 6 1.02 -0.39 -3.48
CA HIS A 6 0.03 -1.40 -3.11
C HIS A 6 -1.29 -1.18 -3.84
N GLY A 7 -1.79 0.05 -3.81
CA GLY A 7 -3.03 0.46 -4.46
C GLY A 7 -3.07 0.16 -5.95
N SER A 8 -2.00 0.52 -6.67
CA SER A 8 -1.91 0.32 -8.12
C SER A 8 -1.71 -1.15 -8.50
N THR A 9 -0.94 -1.93 -7.74
CA THR A 9 -0.82 -3.38 -7.92
C THR A 9 -2.14 -4.09 -7.67
N GLY A 10 -2.83 -3.73 -6.58
CA GLY A 10 -4.16 -4.26 -6.28
C GLY A 10 -5.16 -4.01 -7.39
N ALA A 11 -5.18 -2.76 -7.89
CA ALA A 11 -5.99 -2.36 -9.02
C ALA A 11 -5.69 -3.18 -10.30
N LEU A 12 -4.42 -3.40 -10.61
CA LEU A 12 -4.02 -4.23 -11.74
C LEU A 12 -4.54 -5.67 -11.62
N ILE A 13 -4.32 -6.30 -10.46
CA ILE A 13 -4.71 -7.70 -10.22
C ILE A 13 -6.23 -7.86 -10.36
N ALA A 14 -7.02 -6.99 -9.72
CA ALA A 14 -8.48 -7.04 -9.80
C ALA A 14 -9.00 -6.76 -11.22
N SER A 15 -8.30 -5.94 -12.00
CA SER A 15 -8.66 -5.65 -13.40
C SER A 15 -8.42 -6.84 -14.32
N LYS A 16 -7.34 -7.59 -14.10
CA LYS A 16 -6.94 -8.74 -14.93
C LYS A 16 -7.56 -10.07 -14.48
N ILE A 17 -7.87 -10.20 -13.20
CA ILE A 17 -8.38 -11.43 -12.58
C ILE A 17 -9.75 -11.13 -11.94
N PRO A 18 -10.85 -11.29 -12.69
CA PRO A 18 -12.19 -10.92 -12.21
C PRO A 18 -12.69 -11.80 -11.05
N ASN A 19 -12.17 -13.02 -10.90
CA ASN A 19 -12.61 -13.94 -9.85
C ASN A 19 -12.05 -13.48 -8.48
N PRO A 20 -12.90 -13.02 -7.54
CA PRO A 20 -12.47 -12.48 -6.25
C PRO A 20 -11.81 -13.54 -5.36
N PHE A 21 -12.16 -14.82 -5.52
CA PHE A 21 -11.53 -15.91 -4.76
C PHE A 21 -10.06 -16.12 -5.13
N ILE A 22 -9.65 -15.63 -6.30
CA ILE A 22 -8.26 -15.68 -6.76
C ILE A 22 -7.60 -14.30 -6.58
N SER A 23 -8.26 -13.22 -6.97
CA SER A 23 -7.66 -11.89 -6.93
C SER A 23 -7.43 -11.39 -5.50
N ILE A 24 -8.34 -11.61 -4.55
CA ILE A 24 -8.16 -11.15 -3.17
C ILE A 24 -6.92 -11.78 -2.52
N PRO A 25 -6.72 -13.12 -2.53
CA PRO A 25 -5.49 -13.71 -2.00
C PRO A 25 -4.23 -13.19 -2.70
N LEU A 26 -4.27 -13.00 -4.02
CA LEU A 26 -3.13 -12.48 -4.76
C LEU A 26 -2.80 -11.03 -4.39
N ILE A 27 -3.80 -10.17 -4.20
CA ILE A 27 -3.62 -8.77 -3.79
C ILE A 27 -3.01 -8.69 -2.39
N LEU A 28 -3.50 -9.50 -1.44
CA LEU A 28 -2.96 -9.53 -0.09
C LEU A 28 -1.55 -10.13 -0.07
N ALA A 29 -1.28 -11.16 -0.87
CA ALA A 29 0.06 -11.70 -1.02
C ALA A 29 1.02 -10.68 -1.65
N SER A 30 0.60 -9.96 -2.69
CA SER A 30 1.43 -8.94 -3.33
C SER A 30 1.78 -7.79 -2.39
N HIS A 31 0.85 -7.36 -1.52
CA HIS A 31 1.13 -6.37 -0.48
C HIS A 31 2.36 -6.77 0.35
N PHE A 32 2.34 -7.97 0.96
CA PHE A 32 3.46 -8.43 1.80
C PHE A 32 4.73 -8.72 1.00
N LEU A 33 4.62 -9.08 -0.29
CA LEU A 33 5.78 -9.24 -1.17
C LEU A 33 6.43 -7.90 -1.50
N GLU A 34 5.64 -6.86 -1.74
CA GLU A 34 6.14 -5.50 -1.97
C GLU A 34 6.79 -4.93 -0.71
N ASP A 35 6.21 -5.18 0.47
CA ASP A 35 6.78 -4.77 1.75
C ASP A 35 8.18 -5.35 1.99
N ARG A 36 8.48 -6.52 1.42
CA ARG A 36 9.81 -7.16 1.51
C ARG A 36 10.89 -6.47 0.70
N ILE A 37 10.49 -5.71 -0.30
CA ILE A 37 11.41 -4.97 -1.14
C ILE A 37 11.78 -3.68 -0.39
N PRO A 38 13.07 -3.31 -0.32
CA PRO A 38 13.46 -2.06 0.33
C PRO A 38 12.67 -0.88 -0.24
N HIS A 39 11.86 -0.21 0.59
CA HIS A 39 10.99 0.87 0.13
C HIS A 39 11.02 2.07 1.08
N TRP A 40 10.60 3.24 0.62
CA TRP A 40 10.37 4.41 1.47
C TRP A 40 8.88 4.67 1.53
N ASP A 41 8.36 4.89 2.74
CA ASP A 41 6.95 5.12 2.98
C ASP A 41 6.72 6.27 3.98
N VAL A 42 5.49 6.78 4.06
CA VAL A 42 5.18 7.90 4.96
C VAL A 42 5.19 7.50 6.45
N GLY A 43 5.15 6.21 6.76
CA GLY A 43 5.38 5.68 8.11
C GLY A 43 6.85 5.56 8.49
N GLN A 44 7.78 5.79 7.56
CA GLN A 44 9.20 5.54 7.82
C GLN A 44 9.72 6.36 9.02
N GLY A 45 10.30 5.66 9.99
CA GLY A 45 10.80 6.23 11.25
C GLY A 45 9.77 6.32 12.38
N LEU A 46 8.51 5.90 12.19
CA LEU A 46 7.50 5.84 13.26
C LEU A 46 7.90 4.84 14.36
N THR A 47 8.23 3.60 13.99
CA THR A 47 8.57 2.53 14.94
C THR A 47 9.86 2.84 15.72
N SER A 48 10.81 3.51 15.08
CA SER A 48 12.04 3.99 15.73
C SER A 48 11.89 5.33 16.46
N ARG A 49 10.68 5.90 16.56
CA ARG A 49 10.38 7.22 17.16
C ARG A 49 11.19 8.38 16.57
N LYS A 50 11.67 8.25 15.33
CA LYS A 50 12.38 9.30 14.58
C LYS A 50 11.41 10.22 13.83
N LYS A 51 10.14 9.85 13.75
CA LYS A 51 9.06 10.61 13.11
C LYS A 51 7.87 10.74 14.03
N CYS A 52 7.25 11.92 14.04
CA CYS A 52 6.03 12.16 14.80
C CYS A 52 4.81 11.48 14.15
N LYS A 53 3.96 10.83 14.96
CA LYS A 53 2.71 10.19 14.52
C LYS A 53 1.82 11.16 13.73
N ARG A 54 1.64 12.39 14.22
CA ARG A 54 0.84 13.41 13.53
C ARG A 54 1.40 13.75 12.15
N ALA A 55 2.72 13.85 12.02
CA ALA A 55 3.35 14.14 10.74
C ALA A 55 3.16 13.00 9.73
N ALA A 56 3.34 11.74 10.15
CA ALA A 56 3.08 10.59 9.29
C ALA A 56 1.60 10.50 8.88
N PHE A 57 0.68 10.71 9.82
CA PHE A 57 -0.76 10.71 9.55
C PHE A 57 -1.17 11.77 8.52
N LEU A 58 -0.69 13.01 8.68
CA LEU A 58 -0.98 14.08 7.73
C LEU A 58 -0.35 13.81 6.36
N GLN A 59 0.82 13.17 6.33
CA GLN A 59 1.45 12.79 5.06
C GLN A 59 0.69 11.69 4.32
N GLU A 60 0.18 10.70 5.05
CA GLU A 60 -0.72 9.68 4.49
C GLU A 60 -1.99 10.34 3.94
N LEU A 61 -2.69 11.10 4.79
CA LEU A 61 -4.02 11.63 4.50
C LEU A 61 -4.04 12.63 3.33
N PHE A 62 -3.01 13.48 3.20
CA PHE A 62 -3.00 14.56 2.22
C PHE A 62 -2.07 14.33 1.03
N PHE A 63 -1.19 13.33 1.08
CA PHE A 63 -0.26 13.04 -0.03
C PHE A 63 -0.37 11.61 -0.51
N ASP A 64 0.05 10.62 0.27
CA ASP A 64 0.21 9.24 -0.24
C ASP A 64 -1.13 8.61 -0.63
N PHE A 65 -2.14 8.73 0.24
CA PHE A 65 -3.46 8.17 0.01
C PHE A 65 -4.19 8.86 -1.17
N PRO A 66 -4.32 10.21 -1.24
CA PRO A 66 -4.92 10.86 -2.41
C PRO A 66 -4.14 10.63 -3.70
N LEU A 67 -2.80 10.57 -3.64
CA LEU A 67 -1.98 10.31 -4.82
C LEU A 67 -2.17 8.88 -5.31
N SER A 68 -2.39 7.90 -4.43
CA SER A 68 -2.72 6.52 -4.83
C SER A 68 -4.03 6.47 -5.62
N ILE A 69 -5.06 7.21 -5.17
CA ILE A 69 -6.36 7.32 -5.85
C ILE A 69 -6.18 7.97 -7.23
N LEU A 70 -5.41 9.07 -7.30
CA LEU A 70 -5.12 9.76 -8.55
C LEU A 70 -4.38 8.83 -9.52
N VAL A 71 -3.36 8.10 -9.05
CA VAL A 71 -2.60 7.15 -9.88
C VAL A 71 -3.51 6.05 -10.41
N VAL A 72 -4.37 5.44 -9.58
CA VAL A 72 -5.33 4.42 -10.03
C VAL A 72 -6.32 5.01 -11.04
N TYR A 73 -6.82 6.24 -10.82
CA TYR A 73 -7.68 6.93 -11.78
C TYR A 73 -6.99 7.10 -13.14
N LEU A 74 -5.77 7.65 -13.15
CA LEU A 74 -4.98 7.87 -14.36
C LEU A 74 -4.64 6.55 -15.08
N LEU A 75 -4.38 5.48 -14.32
CA LEU A 75 -3.99 4.18 -14.85
C LEU A 75 -5.17 3.30 -15.28
N PHE A 76 -6.37 3.46 -14.74
CA PHE A 76 -7.45 2.50 -15.04
C PHE A 76 -8.74 3.15 -15.51
N GLN A 77 -8.93 4.45 -15.29
CA GLN A 77 -10.22 5.10 -15.47
C GLN A 77 -10.22 6.23 -16.51
N VAL A 78 -9.11 6.96 -16.67
CA VAL A 78 -9.04 8.05 -17.65
C VAL A 78 -9.31 7.55 -19.06
N GLY A 79 -10.29 8.16 -19.73
CA GLY A 79 -10.68 7.84 -21.10
C GLY A 79 -11.37 6.48 -21.25
N ARG A 80 -11.81 5.84 -20.16
CA ARG A 80 -12.49 4.53 -20.15
C ARG A 80 -13.84 4.62 -19.42
N PRO A 81 -14.84 3.80 -19.78
CA PRO A 81 -16.06 3.66 -18.98
C PRO A 81 -15.75 3.28 -17.54
N PHE A 82 -16.62 3.68 -16.61
CA PHE A 82 -16.45 3.35 -15.19
C PHE A 82 -16.29 1.84 -14.96
N ASP A 83 -15.22 1.44 -14.25
CA ASP A 83 -14.97 0.06 -13.86
C ASP A 83 -14.67 0.02 -12.36
N TRP A 84 -15.49 -0.70 -11.60
CA TRP A 84 -15.36 -0.77 -10.15
C TRP A 84 -14.21 -1.67 -9.69
N ARG A 85 -13.71 -2.57 -10.55
CA ARG A 85 -12.71 -3.58 -10.19
C ARG A 85 -11.35 -3.00 -9.78
N PRO A 86 -10.76 -2.02 -10.52
CA PRO A 86 -9.54 -1.34 -10.06
C PRO A 86 -9.68 -0.74 -8.66
N TRP A 87 -10.83 -0.11 -8.36
CA TRP A 87 -11.11 0.50 -7.06
C TRP A 87 -11.27 -0.52 -5.95
N PHE A 88 -11.92 -1.65 -6.25
CA PHE A 88 -12.00 -2.78 -5.33
C PHE A 88 -10.61 -3.34 -5.02
N GLY A 89 -9.78 -3.55 -6.05
CA GLY A 89 -8.41 -4.03 -5.88
C GLY A 89 -7.54 -3.07 -5.08
N TRP A 90 -7.62 -1.77 -5.38
CA TRP A 90 -6.98 -0.70 -4.61
C TRP A 90 -7.39 -0.78 -3.14
N PHE A 91 -8.68 -0.85 -2.83
CA PHE A 91 -9.16 -0.91 -1.45
C PHE A 91 -8.63 -2.15 -0.71
N ILE A 92 -8.73 -3.34 -1.31
CA ILE A 92 -8.27 -4.60 -0.70
C ILE A 92 -6.77 -4.56 -0.42
N SER A 93 -5.97 -3.97 -1.31
CA SER A 93 -4.52 -3.86 -1.13
C SER A 93 -4.09 -3.00 0.05
N LEU A 94 -4.95 -2.08 0.51
CA LEU A 94 -4.67 -1.20 1.65
C LEU A 94 -5.21 -1.76 2.97
N VAL A 95 -6.00 -2.84 2.95
CA VAL A 95 -6.54 -3.46 4.16
C VAL A 95 -5.46 -3.82 5.18
N PRO A 96 -4.30 -4.41 4.80
CA PRO A 96 -3.25 -4.69 5.78
C PRO A 96 -2.73 -3.44 6.50
N ASP A 97 -2.48 -2.35 5.77
CA ASP A 97 -2.07 -1.05 6.33
C ASP A 97 -3.15 -0.50 7.29
N PHE A 98 -4.44 -0.61 6.93
CA PHE A 98 -5.54 -0.17 7.80
C PHE A 98 -5.66 -1.01 9.07
N LEU A 99 -5.36 -2.31 9.01
CA LEU A 99 -5.35 -3.18 10.17
C LEU A 99 -4.18 -2.89 11.12
N GLU A 100 -3.06 -2.36 10.60
CA GLU A 100 -1.93 -1.91 11.42
C GLU A 100 -2.18 -0.53 12.06
N PHE A 101 -3.06 0.30 11.47
CA PHE A 101 -3.32 1.66 11.93
C PHE A 101 -3.60 1.80 13.45
N PRO A 102 -4.46 0.98 14.09
CA PRO A 102 -4.71 1.09 15.52
C PRO A 102 -3.45 0.84 16.37
N TYR A 103 -2.54 -0.01 15.88
CA TYR A 103 -1.25 -0.25 16.53
C TYR A 103 -0.34 1.00 16.40
N LEU A 104 -0.21 1.56 15.21
CA LEU A 104 0.71 2.68 14.98
C LEU A 104 0.22 4.00 15.60
N PHE A 105 -1.08 4.30 15.49
CA PHE A 105 -1.61 5.63 15.80
C PHE A 105 -2.42 5.69 17.10
N LEU A 106 -3.16 4.63 17.45
CA LEU A 106 -4.07 4.61 18.61
C LEU A 106 -3.49 3.92 19.85
N GLU A 107 -2.25 3.43 19.78
CA GLU A 107 -1.59 2.72 20.89
C GLU A 107 -2.34 1.46 21.36
N ASN A 108 -3.21 0.92 20.51
CA ASN A 108 -3.91 -0.32 20.81
C ASN A 108 -2.93 -1.50 20.71
N ARG A 109 -2.72 -2.19 21.83
CA ARG A 109 -1.82 -3.34 21.97
C ARG A 109 -2.56 -4.65 22.24
N SER A 110 -3.86 -4.71 21.93
CA SER A 110 -4.64 -5.95 22.07
C SER A 110 -3.98 -7.11 21.31
N GLY A 111 -4.16 -8.34 21.81
CA GLY A 111 -3.37 -9.49 21.38
C GLY A 111 -3.43 -9.79 19.88
N ILE A 112 -4.60 -9.65 19.24
CA ILE A 112 -4.75 -9.88 17.79
C ILE A 112 -4.05 -8.78 16.99
N ILE A 113 -4.27 -7.52 17.36
CA ILE A 113 -3.67 -6.35 16.69
C ILE A 113 -2.14 -6.39 16.82
N SER A 114 -1.63 -6.72 18.00
CA SER A 114 -0.19 -6.83 18.24
C SER A 114 0.44 -7.97 17.44
N LYS A 115 -0.22 -9.14 17.34
CA LYS A 115 0.25 -10.26 16.51
C LYS A 115 0.27 -9.90 15.02
N PHE A 116 -0.80 -9.27 14.54
CA PHE A 116 -0.87 -8.80 13.16
C PHE A 116 0.22 -7.77 12.87
N ALA A 117 0.36 -6.75 13.71
CA ALA A 117 1.40 -5.74 13.57
C ALA A 117 2.81 -6.34 13.60
N ALA A 118 3.07 -7.35 14.45
CA ALA A 118 4.35 -8.06 14.45
C ALA A 118 4.61 -8.80 13.13
N PHE A 119 3.60 -9.45 12.56
CA PHE A 119 3.70 -10.10 11.24
C PHE A 119 3.92 -9.08 10.13
N HIS A 120 3.17 -7.98 10.14
CA HIS A 120 3.27 -6.92 9.14
C HIS A 120 4.64 -6.23 9.21
N THR A 121 5.09 -5.84 10.40
CA THR A 121 6.43 -5.31 10.64
C THR A 121 7.54 -6.30 10.23
N TRP A 122 7.33 -7.62 10.41
CA TRP A 122 8.29 -8.62 9.92
C TRP A 122 8.40 -8.61 8.38
N ALA A 123 7.31 -8.29 7.68
CA ALA A 123 7.36 -8.10 6.24
C ALA A 123 7.98 -6.76 5.82
N HIS A 124 7.74 -5.71 6.61
CA HIS A 124 8.05 -4.32 6.31
C HIS A 124 9.55 -4.00 6.28
N ARG A 125 10.13 -3.85 5.08
CA ARG A 125 11.53 -3.43 4.87
C ARG A 125 11.65 -1.97 4.46
N SER A 126 11.24 -1.06 5.34
CA SER A 126 11.38 0.38 5.08
C SER A 126 12.82 0.90 5.25
N THR A 127 13.28 1.74 4.33
CA THR A 127 14.62 2.34 4.31
C THR A 127 14.57 3.87 4.41
N PRO A 128 15.46 4.52 5.19
CA PRO A 128 15.53 5.98 5.24
C PRO A 128 16.15 6.57 3.96
N ASN A 129 16.82 5.77 3.13
CA ASN A 129 17.36 6.22 1.86
C ASN A 129 16.24 6.31 0.81
N LYS A 130 15.77 7.53 0.56
CA LYS A 130 14.66 7.80 -0.37
C LYS A 130 14.93 7.31 -1.80
N PHE A 131 16.16 7.40 -2.29
CA PHE A 131 16.46 6.96 -3.66
C PHE A 131 16.24 5.45 -3.81
N TRP A 132 16.87 4.66 -2.92
CA TRP A 132 16.70 3.21 -2.92
C TRP A 132 15.31 2.75 -2.50
N GLY A 133 14.59 3.57 -1.72
CA GLY A 133 13.23 3.25 -1.30
C GLY A 133 12.15 3.59 -2.34
N LEU A 134 12.36 4.61 -3.17
CA LEU A 134 11.40 5.01 -4.21
C LEU A 134 11.65 4.28 -5.54
N LEU A 135 12.89 3.88 -5.84
CA LEU A 135 13.24 3.22 -7.09
C LEU A 135 12.36 1.98 -7.38
N PRO A 136 12.15 1.03 -6.43
CA PRO A 136 11.32 -0.13 -6.70
C PRO A 136 9.86 0.23 -6.97
N GLN A 137 9.33 1.26 -6.31
CA GLN A 137 7.96 1.74 -6.52
C GLN A 137 7.78 2.30 -7.93
N VAL A 138 8.75 3.08 -8.41
CA VAL A 138 8.75 3.58 -9.78
C VAL A 138 8.79 2.43 -10.78
N LEU A 139 9.62 1.41 -10.54
CA LEU A 139 9.69 0.22 -11.39
C LEU A 139 8.37 -0.56 -11.42
N VAL A 140 7.70 -0.73 -10.27
CA VAL A 140 6.37 -1.35 -10.18
C VAL A 140 5.35 -0.55 -11.00
N LEU A 141 5.30 0.78 -10.84
CA LEU A 141 4.39 1.62 -11.61
C LEU A 141 4.65 1.56 -13.12
N LEU A 142 5.92 1.53 -13.54
CA LEU A 142 6.29 1.35 -14.95
C LEU A 142 5.85 -0.04 -15.46
N LEU A 143 6.04 -1.09 -14.68
CA LEU A 143 5.59 -2.43 -15.04
C LEU A 143 4.06 -2.47 -15.18
N ILE A 144 3.32 -1.90 -14.22
CA ILE A 144 1.86 -1.79 -14.29
C ILE A 144 1.43 -1.05 -15.55
N LEU A 145 2.08 0.08 -15.86
CA LEU A 145 1.77 0.85 -17.06
C LEU A 145 1.95 0.02 -18.35
N LEU A 146 2.95 -0.86 -18.40
CA LEU A 146 3.23 -1.73 -19.54
C LEU A 146 2.23 -2.90 -19.67
N VAL A 147 1.67 -3.39 -18.56
CA VAL A 147 0.84 -4.61 -18.56
C VAL A 147 -0.66 -4.37 -18.31
N ARG A 148 -1.09 -3.16 -17.92
CA ARG A 148 -2.48 -2.83 -17.55
C ARG A 148 -3.52 -3.04 -18.65
#